data_AF-A0A6I4U757-F1
#
_entry.id   AF-A0A6I4U757-F1
#
_cell.length_a   1.000
_cell.length_b   1.000
_cell.length_c   1.000
_cell.angle_alpha   90.00
_cell.angle_beta   90.00
_cell.angle_gamma   90.00
#
_symmetry.space_group_name_H-M   'P 1'
#
loop_
_entity.id
_entity.type
_entity.pdbx_description
1 polymer ?
#
loop_
_entity_poly.entity_id
_entity_poly.type
_entity_poly.pdbx_seq_one_letter_code
_entity_poly.pdbx_strand_id
1 'polypeptide(L)'
;MKESRLATAKTRTRKTRLWFWSILLVAVLLGAAWLAWGEGLRKTGGAGVAYAARVGCSCRFVADRSLDDCAKDRLAGMELVSLSDDAAARSVTASIPLVASETAAYREGYGCVLQEWRD
;
A
#
# COMPACT_ATOMS: atom_id res chain seq x y z
N MET A 1 -54.86 -42.04 -7.83
CA MET A 1 -54.24 -41.12 -8.80
C MET A 1 -54.00 -39.76 -8.15
N LYS A 2 -52.87 -39.13 -8.51
CA LYS A 2 -52.40 -37.76 -8.23
C LYS A 2 -51.44 -37.56 -7.05
N GLU A 3 -50.18 -37.77 -7.39
CA GLU A 3 -49.04 -37.02 -6.85
C GLU A 3 -49.28 -35.51 -6.98
N SER A 4 -48.92 -34.73 -5.95
CA SER A 4 -48.79 -33.27 -6.07
C SER A 4 -47.38 -32.90 -5.62
N ARG A 5 -46.61 -32.46 -6.62
CA ARG A 5 -45.16 -32.26 -6.62
C ARG A 5 -44.70 -31.11 -5.72
N LEU A 6 -43.56 -31.34 -5.06
CA LEU A 6 -42.74 -30.35 -4.37
C LEU A 6 -42.34 -29.18 -5.29
N ALA A 7 -42.68 -27.96 -4.89
CA ALA A 7 -42.18 -26.73 -5.51
C ALA A 7 -40.90 -26.25 -4.79
N THR A 8 -39.76 -26.84 -5.13
CA THR A 8 -38.45 -26.28 -4.78
C THR A 8 -38.06 -25.28 -5.87
N ALA A 9 -38.28 -23.98 -5.67
CA ALA A 9 -37.96 -22.96 -6.68
C ALA A 9 -37.24 -21.72 -6.11
N LYS A 10 -35.96 -21.61 -6.47
CA LYS A 10 -35.29 -20.36 -6.89
C LYS A 10 -34.88 -19.30 -5.85
N THR A 11 -34.43 -19.68 -4.65
CA THR A 11 -33.82 -18.70 -3.71
C THR A 11 -32.38 -18.30 -4.09
N ARG A 12 -31.65 -19.17 -4.81
CA ARG A 12 -30.21 -19.00 -5.11
C ARG A 12 -29.89 -17.80 -6.00
N THR A 13 -30.75 -17.51 -6.99
CA THR A 13 -30.53 -16.47 -8.02
C THR A 13 -30.81 -15.06 -7.53
N ARG A 14 -31.75 -14.85 -6.60
CA ARG A 14 -31.94 -13.53 -5.97
C ARG A 14 -30.77 -13.18 -5.05
N LYS A 15 -30.25 -14.15 -4.30
CA LYS A 15 -29.14 -13.94 -3.36
C LYS A 15 -27.83 -13.58 -4.08
N THR A 16 -27.52 -14.22 -5.20
CA THR A 16 -26.35 -13.85 -6.03
C THR A 16 -26.52 -12.49 -6.70
N ARG A 17 -27.72 -12.16 -7.17
CA ARG A 17 -28.00 -10.82 -7.72
C ARG A 17 -27.87 -9.74 -6.65
N LEU A 18 -28.46 -9.93 -5.47
CA LEU A 18 -28.31 -8.99 -4.35
C LEU A 18 -26.83 -8.81 -3.94
N TRP A 19 -26.07 -9.90 -3.84
CA TRP A 19 -24.64 -9.85 -3.52
C TRP A 19 -23.83 -9.08 -4.57
N PHE A 20 -24.13 -9.28 -5.86
CA PHE A 20 -23.50 -8.53 -6.95
C PHE A 20 -23.79 -7.03 -6.87
N TRP A 21 -25.04 -6.65 -6.58
CA TRP A 21 -25.42 -5.25 -6.39
C TRP A 21 -24.79 -4.63 -5.13
N SER A 22 -24.64 -5.40 -4.05
CA SER A 22 -23.91 -4.97 -2.86
C SER A 22 -22.43 -4.72 -3.14
N ILE A 23 -21.76 -5.61 -3.89
CA ILE A 23 -20.36 -5.41 -4.30
C ILE A 23 -20.23 -4.17 -5.17
N LEU A 24 -21.12 -3.99 -6.15
CA LEU A 24 -21.14 -2.80 -6.99
C LEU A 24 -21.30 -1.51 -6.16
N LEU A 25 -22.23 -1.51 -5.20
CA LEU A 25 -22.44 -0.36 -4.32
C LEU A 25 -21.17 -0.04 -3.51
N VAL A 26 -20.54 -1.06 -2.91
CA VAL A 26 -19.29 -0.90 -2.15
C VAL A 26 -18.18 -0.36 -3.05
N ALA A 27 -18.02 -0.90 -4.27
CA ALA A 27 -17.01 -0.44 -5.21
C ALA A 27 -17.24 1.03 -5.60
N VAL A 28 -18.49 1.44 -5.83
CA VAL A 28 -18.84 2.84 -6.12
C VAL A 28 -18.53 3.75 -4.94
N LEU A 29 -18.86 3.34 -3.72
CA LEU A 29 -18.56 4.13 -2.52
C LEU A 29 -17.06 4.28 -2.28
N LEU A 30 -16.29 3.21 -2.46
CA LEU A 30 -14.82 3.25 -2.36
C LEU A 30 -14.22 4.14 -3.46
N GLY A 31 -14.73 4.04 -4.69
CA GLY A 31 -14.32 4.90 -5.79
C GLY A 31 -14.61 6.39 -5.52
N ALA A 32 -15.80 6.71 -5.02
CA ALA A 32 -16.16 8.08 -4.66
C ALA A 32 -15.30 8.63 -3.52
N ALA A 33 -15.04 7.83 -2.48
CA ALA A 33 -14.14 8.21 -1.40
C ALA A 33 -12.70 8.43 -1.89
N TRP A 34 -12.20 7.58 -2.80
CA TRP A 34 -10.88 7.73 -3.37
C TRP A 34 -10.77 8.99 -4.24
N LEU A 35 -11.81 9.35 -5.00
CA LEU A 35 -11.83 10.61 -5.75
C LEU A 35 -11.86 11.84 -4.83
N ALA A 36 -12.52 11.74 -3.67
CA ALA A 36 -12.62 12.86 -2.72
C ALA A 36 -11.35 13.05 -1.88
N TRP A 37 -10.68 11.97 -1.46
CA TRP A 37 -9.57 12.01 -0.48
C TRP A 37 -8.27 11.34 -0.94
N GLY A 38 -8.26 10.65 -2.08
CA GLY A 38 -7.12 9.87 -2.55
C GLY A 38 -5.86 10.71 -2.78
N GLU A 39 -6.00 11.91 -3.36
CA GLU A 39 -4.87 12.81 -3.58
C GLU A 39 -4.21 13.26 -2.26
N GLY A 40 -5.02 13.57 -1.24
CA GLY A 40 -4.50 13.90 0.09
C GLY A 40 -3.72 12.74 0.70
N LEU A 41 -4.26 11.52 0.61
CA LEU A 41 -3.59 10.30 1.06
C LEU A 41 -2.28 10.04 0.30
N ARG A 42 -2.27 10.25 -1.03
CA ARG A 42 -1.06 10.10 -1.85
C ARG A 42 0.02 11.11 -1.48
N LYS A 43 -0.34 12.37 -1.24
CA LYS A 43 0.62 13.43 -0.86
C LYS A 43 1.23 13.16 0.51
N THR A 44 0.40 12.90 1.53
CA THR A 44 0.88 12.62 2.89
C THR A 44 1.61 11.28 2.95
N GLY A 45 1.07 10.25 2.27
CA GLY A 45 1.72 8.95 2.13
C GLY A 45 3.07 9.06 1.44
N GLY A 46 3.16 9.85 0.37
CA GLY A 46 4.39 10.18 -0.37
C GLY A 46 5.47 10.78 0.53
N ALA A 47 5.12 11.78 1.34
CA ALA A 47 6.05 12.35 2.32
C ALA A 47 6.51 11.30 3.36
N GLY A 48 5.58 10.44 3.81
CA GLY A 48 5.88 9.35 4.73
C GLY A 48 6.84 8.32 4.14
N VAL A 49 6.58 7.82 2.93
CA VAL A 49 7.47 6.86 2.27
C VAL A 49 8.81 7.48 1.90
N ALA A 50 8.84 8.76 1.50
CA ALA A 50 10.11 9.45 1.23
C ALA A 50 10.99 9.53 2.47
N TYR A 51 10.40 9.88 3.62
CA TYR A 51 11.09 9.86 4.90
C TYR A 51 11.58 8.45 5.27
N ALA A 52 10.72 7.44 5.16
CA ALA A 52 11.07 6.05 5.46
C ALA A 52 12.20 5.53 4.58
N ALA A 53 12.17 5.83 3.28
CA ALA A 53 13.21 5.41 2.34
C ALA A 53 14.56 6.02 2.73
N ARG A 54 14.59 7.32 3.06
CA ARG A 54 15.82 8.01 3.45
C ARG A 54 16.38 7.51 4.78
N VAL A 55 15.53 7.41 5.81
CA VAL A 55 15.95 6.92 7.14
C VAL A 55 16.37 5.45 7.07
N GLY A 56 15.60 4.62 6.36
CA GLY A 56 15.93 3.21 6.13
C GLY A 56 17.26 3.04 5.39
N CYS A 57 17.50 3.84 4.34
CA CYS A 57 18.79 3.87 3.64
C CYS A 57 19.94 4.25 4.58
N SER A 58 19.78 5.32 5.36
CA SER A 58 20.81 5.77 6.28
C SER A 58 21.11 4.70 7.34
N CYS A 59 20.08 4.09 7.91
CA CYS A 59 20.23 2.99 8.84
C CYS A 59 20.97 1.79 8.20
N ARG A 60 20.60 1.42 6.97
CA ARG A 60 21.14 0.24 6.29
C ARG A 60 22.58 0.41 5.80
N PHE A 61 22.92 1.55 5.22
CA PHE A 61 24.19 1.76 4.51
C PHE A 61 25.16 2.72 5.21
N VAL A 62 24.67 3.60 6.10
CA VAL A 62 25.52 4.50 6.88
C VAL A 62 25.79 3.93 8.28
N ALA A 63 24.75 3.41 8.94
CA ALA A 63 24.87 2.79 10.26
C ALA A 63 25.12 1.27 10.22
N ASP A 64 25.18 0.68 9.03
CA ASP A 64 25.47 -0.74 8.77
C ASP A 64 24.58 -1.72 9.58
N ARG A 65 23.29 -1.41 9.74
CA ARG A 65 22.32 -2.31 10.38
C ARG A 65 21.56 -3.13 9.34
N SER A 66 20.96 -4.25 9.75
CA SER A 66 20.05 -5.00 8.88
C SER A 66 18.76 -4.21 8.62
N LEU A 67 18.14 -4.43 7.46
CA LEU A 67 16.90 -3.72 7.10
C LEU A 67 15.76 -4.01 8.07
N ASP A 68 15.68 -5.23 8.61
CA ASP A 68 14.68 -5.61 9.63
C ASP A 68 14.83 -4.78 10.91
N ASP A 69 16.06 -4.44 11.27
CA ASP A 69 16.29 -3.57 12.43
C ASP A 69 15.98 -2.11 12.09
N CYS A 70 16.23 -1.68 10.85
CA CYS A 70 15.82 -0.35 10.36
C CYS A 70 14.31 -0.16 10.32
N ALA A 71 13.53 -1.23 10.14
CA ALA A 71 12.07 -1.18 10.15
C ALA A 71 11.49 -0.71 11.49
N LYS A 72 12.24 -0.83 12.60
CA LYS A 72 11.84 -0.36 13.93
C LYS A 72 11.96 1.15 14.09
N ASP A 73 12.72 1.82 13.23
CA ASP A 73 12.93 3.28 13.26
C ASP A 73 11.79 4.05 12.55
N ARG A 74 10.73 3.34 12.16
CA ARG A 74 9.51 3.93 11.57
C ARG A 74 8.80 4.79 12.60
N LEU A 75 8.27 5.93 12.15
CA LEU A 75 7.43 6.78 13.00
C LEU A 75 6.07 6.12 13.23
N ALA A 76 5.40 6.50 14.32
CA ALA A 76 4.03 6.09 14.58
C ALA A 76 3.12 6.43 13.38
N GLY A 77 2.32 5.46 12.94
CA GLY A 77 1.46 5.59 11.76
C GLY A 77 2.09 5.13 10.45
N MET A 78 3.37 4.69 10.44
CA MET A 78 4.04 4.13 9.28
C MET A 78 4.05 2.59 9.24
N GLU A 79 3.16 1.94 10.00
CA GLU A 79 3.07 0.47 10.08
C GLU A 79 2.81 -0.20 8.72
N LEU A 80 2.09 0.50 7.83
CA LEU A 80 1.77 0.02 6.48
C LEU A 80 2.91 0.23 5.48
N VAL A 81 3.98 0.94 5.86
CA VAL A 81 5.13 1.17 4.99
C VAL A 81 5.99 -0.09 4.96
N SER A 82 6.14 -0.68 3.79
CA SER A 82 7.14 -1.72 3.54
C SER A 82 8.48 -1.09 3.19
N LEU A 83 9.58 -1.73 3.61
CA LEU A 83 10.94 -1.36 3.23
C LEU A 83 11.57 -2.53 2.48
N SER A 84 12.29 -2.25 1.41
CA SER A 84 13.11 -3.21 0.66
C SER A 84 14.44 -2.57 0.31
N ASP A 85 15.55 -3.27 0.53
CA ASP A 85 16.88 -2.82 0.11
C ASP A 85 17.34 -3.49 -1.17
N ASP A 86 18.19 -2.78 -1.91
CA ASP A 86 18.99 -3.29 -3.01
C ASP A 86 20.45 -3.00 -2.65
N ALA A 87 21.17 -4.06 -2.26
CA ALA A 87 22.56 -3.96 -1.86
C ALA A 87 23.50 -3.62 -3.03
N ALA A 88 23.16 -3.98 -4.26
CA ALA A 88 23.99 -3.71 -5.44
C ALA A 88 23.89 -2.24 -5.85
N ALA A 89 22.67 -1.69 -5.87
CA ALA A 89 22.43 -0.27 -6.13
C ALA A 89 22.68 0.63 -4.91
N ARG A 90 22.92 0.02 -3.73
CA ARG A 90 23.01 0.69 -2.42
C ARG A 90 21.82 1.60 -2.17
N SER A 91 20.61 1.07 -2.35
CA SER A 91 19.37 1.84 -2.22
C SER A 91 18.33 1.14 -1.36
N VAL A 92 17.42 1.91 -0.78
CA VAL A 92 16.25 1.42 -0.04
C VAL A 92 14.99 2.05 -0.63
N THR A 93 14.00 1.21 -0.89
CA THR A 93 12.68 1.61 -1.35
C THR A 93 11.68 1.44 -0.22
N ALA A 94 10.90 2.49 0.04
CA ALA A 94 9.76 2.46 0.93
C ALA A 94 8.46 2.58 0.13
N SER A 95 7.46 1.79 0.48
CA SER A 95 6.18 1.85 -0.24
C SER A 95 4.98 1.59 0.66
N ILE A 96 3.87 2.24 0.34
CA ILE A 96 2.54 1.93 0.87
C ILE A 96 1.74 1.37 -0.29
N PRO A 97 1.26 0.11 -0.22
CA PRO A 97 0.51 -0.51 -1.30
C PRO A 97 -0.63 0.39 -1.80
N LEU A 98 -0.67 0.61 -3.12
CA LEU A 98 -1.69 1.42 -3.82
C LEU A 98 -1.70 2.93 -3.50
N VAL A 99 -0.76 3.44 -2.70
CA VAL A 99 -0.72 4.85 -2.30
C VAL A 99 0.52 5.57 -2.86
N ALA A 100 1.72 5.14 -2.47
CA ALA A 100 2.97 5.81 -2.84
C ALA A 100 4.17 4.88 -2.71
N SER A 101 5.24 5.17 -3.45
CA SER A 101 6.52 4.46 -3.38
C SER A 101 7.66 5.42 -3.66
N GLU A 102 8.71 5.36 -2.84
CA GLU A 102 9.87 6.24 -2.92
C GLU A 102 11.15 5.47 -2.66
N THR A 103 12.23 5.87 -3.33
CA THR A 103 13.53 5.20 -3.22
C THR A 103 14.59 6.20 -2.82
N ALA A 104 15.45 5.82 -1.87
CA ALA A 104 16.65 6.56 -1.52
C ALA A 104 17.89 5.72 -1.84
N ALA A 105 18.92 6.34 -2.43
CA ALA A 105 20.18 5.71 -2.74
C ALA A 105 21.31 6.35 -1.93
N TYR A 106 22.22 5.52 -1.46
CA TYR A 106 23.45 5.97 -0.82
C TYR A 106 24.44 6.48 -1.87
N ARG A 107 24.96 7.68 -1.63
CA ARG A 107 26.01 8.33 -2.41
C ARG A 107 27.14 8.71 -1.47
N GLU A 108 28.35 8.28 -1.81
CA GLU A 108 29.54 8.59 -1.01
C GLU A 108 29.71 10.12 -0.87
N GLY A 109 30.00 10.58 0.34
CA GLY A 109 30.09 12.01 0.68
C GLY A 109 28.75 12.71 0.95
N TYR A 110 27.66 12.34 0.27
CA TYR A 110 26.33 12.95 0.44
C TYR A 110 25.42 12.17 1.40
N GLY A 111 25.74 10.91 1.69
CA GLY A 111 24.90 10.01 2.46
C GLY A 111 23.73 9.47 1.63
N CYS A 112 22.58 9.24 2.28
CA CYS A 112 21.38 8.77 1.60
C CYS A 112 20.57 9.94 1.04
N VAL A 113 20.38 9.92 -0.28
CA VAL A 113 19.62 10.90 -1.04
C VAL A 113 18.42 10.23 -1.69
N LEU A 114 17.28 10.92 -1.70
CA LEU A 114 16.10 10.45 -2.45
C LEU A 114 16.41 10.48 -3.95
N GLN A 115 15.86 9.50 -4.66
CA GLN A 115 15.79 9.56 -6.11
C GLN A 115 14.87 10.71 -6.54
N GLU A 116 15.01 11.12 -7.79
CA GLU A 116 14.18 12.16 -8.36
C GLU A 116 12.69 11.76 -8.27
N TRP A 117 11.89 12.70 -7.77
CA TRP A 117 10.45 12.53 -7.70
C TRP A 117 9.87 12.41 -9.10
N ARG A 118 9.10 11.34 -9.35
CA ARG A 118 8.35 11.15 -10.59
C ARG A 118 6.85 11.23 -10.27
N ASP A 119 6.19 12.24 -10.82
CA ASP A 119 4.76 12.52 -10.64
C ASP A 119 3.83 11.45 -11.26
#